data_AF-A0A6M5FZ44-F1
#
_entry.id   AF-A0A6M5FZ44-F1
#
_cell.length_a   1.000
_cell.length_b   1.000
_cell.length_c   1.000
_cell.angle_alpha   90.00
_cell.angle_beta   90.00
_cell.angle_gamma   90.00
#
_symmetry.space_group_name_H-M   'P 1'
#
loop_
_entity.id
_entity.type
_entity.pdbx_description
1 polymer ?
#
loop_
_entity_poly.entity_id
_entity_poly.type
_entity_poly.pdbx_seq_one_letter_code
_entity_poly.pdbx_strand_id
1 'polypeptide(L)'
;SNASCTTNCLAPVAQVLQRELGIENGLMTTIHAYTNDQNLSDVYHSDPFRARSATQSMIPTKTGAAEAVGLVLPELQGKFSGMAVRVPTINVSLVDLTIHR
;
A
#
# COMPACT_ATOMS: atom_id res chain seq x y z
N SER A 1 13.68 -0.11 12.02
CA SER A 1 12.85 0.57 11.01
C SER A 1 11.48 0.82 11.61
N ASN A 2 10.84 1.97 11.37
CA ASN A 2 9.48 2.28 11.86
C ASN A 2 8.37 1.90 10.85
N ALA A 3 8.69 0.94 9.96
CA ALA A 3 7.86 0.53 8.83
C ALA A 3 7.40 1.71 7.94
N SER A 4 6.40 1.49 7.08
CA SER A 4 5.80 2.54 6.24
C SER A 4 4.47 3.03 6.80
N CYS A 5 3.96 4.16 6.32
CA CYS A 5 2.61 4.65 6.65
C CYS A 5 1.53 3.60 6.37
N THR A 6 1.58 2.93 5.22
CA THR A 6 0.62 1.88 4.87
C THR A 6 0.78 0.64 5.75
N THR A 7 2.01 0.24 6.11
CA THR A 7 2.23 -0.89 7.04
C THR A 7 1.59 -0.61 8.40
N ASN A 8 1.80 0.60 8.94
CA ASN A 8 1.21 1.01 10.20
C ASN A 8 -0.32 1.09 10.15
N CYS A 9 -0.90 1.40 8.99
CA CYS A 9 -2.34 1.38 8.78
C CYS A 9 -2.90 -0.06 8.72
N LEU A 10 -2.26 -0.96 7.98
CA LEU A 10 -2.75 -2.31 7.72
C LEU A 10 -2.51 -3.28 8.89
N ALA A 11 -1.35 -3.23 9.54
CA ALA A 11 -0.95 -4.19 10.57
C ALA A 11 -1.98 -4.37 11.71
N PRO A 12 -2.51 -3.31 12.37
CA PRO A 12 -3.46 -3.49 13.46
C PRO A 12 -4.78 -4.14 12.99
N VAL A 13 -5.26 -3.80 11.79
CA VAL A 13 -6.46 -4.40 11.20
C VAL A 13 -6.22 -5.87 10.90
N ALA A 14 -5.10 -6.19 10.26
CA ALA A 14 -4.71 -7.56 9.93
C ALA A 14 -4.52 -8.43 11.19
N GLN A 15 -3.98 -7.89 12.28
CA GLN A 15 -3.81 -8.61 13.55
C GLN A 15 -5.17 -9.03 14.14
N VAL A 16 -6.15 -8.12 14.16
CA VAL A 16 -7.49 -8.43 14.67
C VAL A 16 -8.16 -9.46 13.77
N LEU A 17 -8.14 -9.26 12.46
CA LEU A 17 -8.72 -10.21 11.50
C LEU A 17 -8.04 -11.59 11.58
N GLN A 18 -6.73 -11.65 11.77
CA GLN A 18 -6.02 -12.93 11.95
C GLN A 18 -6.45 -13.64 13.24
N ARG A 19 -6.60 -12.91 14.34
CA ARG A 19 -6.97 -13.50 15.64
C ARG A 19 -8.41 -14.01 15.64
N GLU A 20 -9.36 -13.22 15.16
CA GLU A 20 -10.78 -13.58 15.18
C GLU A 20 -11.16 -14.46 13.98
N LEU A 21 -10.56 -14.17 12.83
CA LEU A 21 -10.94 -14.76 11.56
C LEU A 21 -9.90 -15.66 10.90
N GLY A 22 -8.65 -15.76 11.31
CA GLY A 22 -7.68 -16.67 10.68
C GLY A 22 -7.55 -16.50 9.15
N ILE A 23 -6.63 -15.64 8.70
CA ILE A 23 -6.42 -15.31 7.29
C ILE A 23 -5.63 -16.43 6.61
N GLU A 24 -6.13 -16.95 5.49
CA GLU A 24 -5.39 -17.88 4.61
C GLU A 24 -4.55 -17.11 3.59
N ASN A 25 -5.16 -16.15 2.91
CA ASN A 25 -4.51 -15.23 2.00
C ASN A 25 -5.30 -13.91 1.90
N GLY A 26 -4.67 -12.87 1.37
CA GLY A 26 -5.36 -11.60 1.13
C GLY A 26 -4.68 -10.73 0.07
N LEU A 27 -5.47 -9.87 -0.53
CA LEU A 27 -5.04 -8.87 -1.51
C LEU A 27 -5.35 -7.48 -0.95
N MET A 28 -4.36 -6.60 -1.02
CA MET A 28 -4.54 -5.22 -0.57
C MET A 28 -4.18 -4.20 -1.65
N THR A 29 -4.99 -3.15 -1.77
CA THR A 29 -4.71 -2.00 -2.62
C THR A 29 -4.67 -0.75 -1.77
N THR A 30 -3.57 0.00 -1.81
CA THR A 30 -3.55 1.34 -1.19
C THR A 30 -3.96 2.39 -2.20
N ILE A 31 -5.01 3.14 -1.91
CA ILE A 31 -5.32 4.40 -2.57
C ILE A 31 -4.59 5.48 -1.77
N HIS A 32 -3.40 5.86 -2.24
CA HIS A 32 -2.47 6.67 -1.45
C HIS A 32 -2.40 8.09 -2.01
N ALA A 33 -2.46 9.11 -1.15
CA ALA A 33 -2.13 10.48 -1.55
C ALA A 33 -0.76 10.53 -2.25
N TYR A 34 -0.57 11.37 -3.26
CA TYR A 34 0.79 11.51 -3.80
C TYR A 34 1.72 12.06 -2.72
N THR A 35 3.00 11.73 -2.84
CA THR A 35 4.05 12.21 -1.92
C THR A 35 5.05 13.06 -2.69
N ASN A 36 6.03 13.65 -1.99
CA ASN A 36 7.12 14.41 -2.61
C ASN A 36 7.99 13.58 -3.57
N ASP A 37 7.82 12.26 -3.56
CA ASP A 37 8.47 11.29 -4.44
C ASP A 37 7.82 11.24 -5.84
N GLN A 38 6.62 11.80 -6.02
CA GLN A 38 5.96 11.92 -7.32
C GLN A 38 6.16 13.32 -7.92
N ASN A 39 6.09 13.41 -9.24
CA ASN A 39 6.34 14.65 -9.97
C ASN A 39 5.06 15.49 -10.16
N LEU A 40 5.18 16.81 -10.03
CA LEU A 40 4.04 17.72 -10.21
C LEU A 40 3.61 17.83 -11.69
N SER A 41 4.58 17.81 -12.59
CA SER A 41 4.39 17.79 -14.04
C SER A 41 5.07 16.55 -14.62
N ASP A 42 4.75 16.22 -15.88
CA ASP A 42 5.43 15.12 -16.57
C ASP A 42 6.94 15.44 -16.70
N VAL A 43 7.79 14.57 -16.15
CA VAL A 43 9.27 14.69 -16.20
C VAL A 43 9.90 13.32 -16.26
N TYR A 44 11.18 13.26 -16.64
CA TYR A 44 11.92 12.00 -16.68
C TYR A 44 11.98 11.33 -15.30
N HIS A 45 11.69 10.02 -15.26
CA HIS A 45 11.79 9.18 -14.07
C HIS A 45 12.08 7.73 -14.49
N SER A 46 12.82 6.97 -13.68
CA SER A 46 13.19 5.58 -13.99
C SER A 46 11.98 4.63 -14.03
N ASP A 47 10.97 4.89 -13.19
CA ASP A 47 9.64 4.32 -13.30
C ASP A 47 8.76 5.21 -14.21
N PRO A 48 8.33 4.72 -15.39
CA PRO A 48 7.56 5.49 -16.37
C PRO A 48 6.16 5.86 -15.89
N PHE A 49 5.58 5.14 -14.92
CA PHE A 49 4.29 5.53 -14.34
C PHE A 49 4.46 6.75 -13.43
N ARG A 50 5.55 6.79 -12.67
CA ARG A 50 5.89 7.91 -11.78
C ARG A 50 6.46 9.13 -12.50
N ALA A 51 6.77 9.00 -13.79
CA ALA A 51 7.11 10.12 -14.66
C ALA A 51 5.92 11.06 -14.93
N ARG A 52 4.69 10.62 -14.65
CA ARG A 52 3.45 11.37 -14.93
C ARG A 52 3.09 12.35 -13.81
N SER A 53 2.39 13.41 -14.16
CA SER A 53 1.88 14.44 -13.24
C SER A 53 0.98 13.83 -12.17
N ALA A 54 1.43 13.89 -10.92
CA ALA A 54 0.74 13.36 -9.74
C ALA A 54 -0.61 14.02 -9.48
N THR A 55 -0.77 15.28 -9.90
CA THR A 55 -2.00 16.05 -9.69
C THR A 55 -3.07 15.78 -10.75
N GLN A 56 -2.71 15.11 -11.84
CA GLN A 56 -3.60 14.87 -12.98
C GLN A 56 -3.74 13.38 -13.34
N SER A 57 -3.09 12.49 -12.57
CA SER A 57 -3.03 11.06 -12.89
C SER A 57 -3.31 10.17 -11.68
N MET A 58 -3.89 9.00 -11.93
CA MET A 58 -3.83 7.86 -11.02
C MET A 58 -2.62 7.02 -11.40
N ILE A 59 -1.62 6.93 -10.52
CA ILE A 59 -0.31 6.34 -10.83
C ILE A 59 -0.15 5.00 -10.10
N PRO A 60 -0.21 3.86 -10.81
CA PRO A 60 0.08 2.56 -10.23
C PRO A 60 1.54 2.48 -9.79
N THR A 61 1.79 1.94 -8.60
CA THR A 61 3.14 1.74 -8.10
C THR A 61 3.20 0.58 -7.11
N LYS A 62 4.41 0.13 -6.80
CA LYS A 62 4.63 -0.92 -5.82
C LYS A 62 4.42 -0.38 -4.41
N THR A 63 3.94 -1.23 -3.51
CA THR A 63 3.90 -0.96 -2.07
C THR A 63 4.64 -2.07 -1.33
N GLY A 64 5.52 -1.69 -0.42
CA GLY A 64 6.19 -2.66 0.47
C GLY A 64 5.30 -3.11 1.63
N ALA A 65 4.07 -2.60 1.74
CA ALA A 65 3.24 -2.84 2.90
C ALA A 65 2.82 -4.31 3.05
N ALA A 66 2.48 -4.99 1.95
CA ALA A 66 2.08 -6.40 1.98
C ALA A 66 3.19 -7.30 2.53
N GLU A 67 4.42 -7.09 2.06
CA GLU A 67 5.61 -7.81 2.55
C GLU A 67 5.97 -7.42 3.99
N ALA A 68 5.92 -6.11 4.29
CA ALA A 68 6.29 -5.58 5.60
C ALA A 68 5.33 -5.99 6.72
N VAL A 69 4.06 -6.28 6.42
CA VAL A 69 3.13 -6.83 7.43
C VAL A 69 3.62 -8.17 7.95
N GLY A 70 4.20 -9.04 7.11
CA GLY A 70 4.78 -10.31 7.56
C GLY A 70 5.98 -10.14 8.49
N LEU A 71 6.73 -9.05 8.36
CA LEU A 71 7.82 -8.72 9.29
C LEU A 71 7.32 -8.29 10.68
N VAL A 72 6.11 -7.73 10.75
CA VAL A 72 5.49 -7.25 12.00
C VAL A 72 4.60 -8.34 12.63
N LEU A 73 3.94 -9.14 11.81
CA LEU A 73 3.04 -10.23 12.17
C LEU A 73 3.52 -11.52 11.46
N PRO A 74 4.48 -12.25 12.03
CA PRO A 74 5.13 -13.40 11.38
C PRO A 74 4.16 -14.49 10.89
N GLU A 75 3.03 -14.68 11.57
CA GLU A 75 1.98 -15.62 11.19
C GLU A 75 1.23 -15.25 9.89
N LEU A 76 1.43 -14.02 9.40
CA LEU A 76 0.91 -13.50 8.13
C LEU A 76 1.99 -13.42 7.03
N GLN A 77 3.21 -13.91 7.30
CA GLN A 77 4.29 -13.91 6.31
C GLN A 77 3.88 -14.67 5.05
N GLY A 78 3.99 -13.99 3.90
CA GLY A 78 3.66 -14.56 2.60
C GLY A 78 2.16 -14.68 2.30
N LYS A 79 1.27 -14.25 3.20
CA LYS A 79 -0.18 -14.34 3.00
C LYS A 79 -0.78 -13.16 2.25
N PHE A 80 -0.09 -12.02 2.22
CA PHE A 80 -0.56 -10.82 1.54
C PHE A 80 0.23 -10.52 0.26
N SER A 81 -0.52 -10.11 -0.76
CA SER A 81 0.02 -9.41 -1.93
C SER A 81 -0.67 -8.05 -2.05
N GLY A 82 -0.11 -7.13 -2.83
CA GLY A 82 -0.74 -5.85 -3.03
C GLY A 82 -0.05 -4.87 -3.95
N MET A 83 -0.76 -3.79 -4.22
CA MET A 83 -0.25 -2.64 -4.98
C MET A 83 -0.72 -1.33 -4.36
N ALA A 84 -0.20 -0.22 -4.88
CA ALA A 84 -0.70 1.10 -4.56
C ALA A 84 -1.05 1.87 -5.84
N VAL A 85 -2.02 2.75 -5.71
CA VAL A 85 -2.33 3.78 -6.71
C VAL A 85 -2.15 5.12 -6.03
N ARG A 86 -1.25 5.97 -6.56
CA ARG A 86 -1.16 7.36 -6.12
C ARG A 86 -2.26 8.16 -6.78
N VAL A 87 -3.03 8.91 -5.98
CA VAL A 87 -4.18 9.69 -6.46
C VAL A 87 -3.99 11.19 -6.22
N PRO A 88 -4.70 12.07 -6.96
CA PRO A 88 -4.61 13.53 -6.82
C PRO A 88 -5.23 14.11 -5.53
N THR A 89 -4.83 13.58 -4.37
CA THR A 89 -5.18 14.10 -3.05
C THR A 89 -3.92 14.52 -2.31
N ILE A 90 -4.01 15.64 -1.59
CA ILE A 90 -2.86 16.25 -0.88
C ILE A 90 -2.51 15.45 0.39
N ASN A 91 -3.51 14.83 1.03
CA ASN A 91 -3.34 14.02 2.22
C ASN A 91 -4.52 13.05 2.35
N VAL A 92 -4.41 12.14 3.33
CA VAL A 92 -5.31 11.01 3.60
C VAL A 92 -5.21 9.94 2.51
N SER A 93 -5.06 8.71 2.99
CA SER A 93 -4.92 7.50 2.17
C SER A 93 -5.87 6.43 2.71
N LEU A 94 -6.23 5.49 1.84
CA LEU A 94 -7.11 4.37 2.16
C LEU A 94 -6.41 3.05 1.83
N VAL A 95 -6.62 2.04 2.67
CA VAL A 95 -6.27 0.66 2.36
C VAL A 95 -7.56 -0.11 2.13
N ASP A 96 -7.69 -0.67 0.93
CA ASP A 96 -8.70 -1.66 0.60
C ASP A 96 -8.07 -3.04 0.81
N LEU A 97 -8.68 -3.86 1.67
CA LEU A 97 -8.19 -5.19 2.04
C LEU A 97 -9.29 -6.21 1.81
N THR A 98 -9.02 -7.16 0.92
CA THR A 98 -9.85 -8.35 0.71
C THR A 98 -9.11 -9.57 1.26
N ILE A 99 -9.79 -10.42 2.02
CA ILE A 99 -9.22 -11.64 2.63
C ILE A 99 -10.01 -12.88 2.24
N HIS A 100 -9.32 -14.01 2.17
CA HIS A 100 -9.89 -15.35 2.11
C HIS A 100 -9.57 -16.11 3.40
N ARG A 101 -10.50 -16.99 3.77
CA ARG A 101 -10.52 -17.81 4.97
C ARG A 101 -10.81 -19.25 4.60
#